data_AF-A0AAW9B9A5-F1
#
_entry.id   AF-A0AAW9B9A5-F1
#
_cell.length_a   1.000
_cell.length_b   1.000
_cell.length_c   1.000
_cell.angle_alpha   90.00
_cell.angle_beta   90.00
_cell.angle_gamma   90.00
#
_symmetry.space_group_name_H-M   'P 1'
#
loop_
_entity.id
_entity.type
_entity.pdbx_description
1 polymer ?
#
loop_
_entity_poly.entity_id
_entity_poly.type
_entity_poly.pdbx_seq_one_letter_code
_entity_poly.pdbx_strand_id
1 'polypeptide(L)'
;MNQLQRLYQWITSSPPLFQLLPPFATLEDLSIKPLGESEEYQGNPRLGFLYQHLCTAALANSEQYEIVAEEIQLNDSDGKTIGAIDLILKNRTLDQLEHWEVAIKFYL
;
A
#
# COMPACT_ATOMS: atom_id res chain seq x y z
N MET A 1 14.09 14.44 -9.69
CA MET A 1 13.02 13.78 -8.93
C MET A 1 11.66 14.33 -9.36
N ASN A 2 10.88 13.53 -10.08
CA ASN A 2 9.53 13.89 -10.55
C ASN A 2 8.51 13.88 -9.38
N GLN A 3 7.27 14.30 -9.61
CA GLN A 3 6.25 14.38 -8.55
C GLN A 3 5.95 13.01 -7.93
N LEU A 4 5.89 11.95 -8.75
CA LEU A 4 5.61 10.59 -8.31
C LEU A 4 6.70 10.07 -7.35
N GLN A 5 7.97 10.27 -7.68
CA GLN A 5 9.11 9.89 -6.84
C GLN A 5 9.13 10.66 -5.51
N ARG A 6 8.76 11.95 -5.52
CA ARG A 6 8.64 12.72 -4.26
C ARG A 6 7.53 12.15 -3.37
N LEU A 7 6.39 11.80 -3.96
CA LEU A 7 5.28 11.21 -3.20
C LEU A 7 5.67 9.83 -2.67
N TYR A 8 6.30 8.98 -3.49
CA TYR A 8 6.80 7.67 -3.06
C TYR A 8 7.78 7.80 -1.90
N GLN A 9 8.77 8.70 -2.02
CA GLN A 9 9.72 8.96 -0.94
C GLN A 9 8.99 9.39 0.34
N TRP A 10 8.03 10.31 0.22
CA TRP A 10 7.22 10.75 1.35
C TRP A 10 6.45 9.57 2.00
N ILE A 11 5.86 8.67 1.21
CA ILE A 11 5.16 7.48 1.71
C ILE A 11 6.11 6.56 2.50
N THR A 12 7.31 6.33 1.98
CA THR A 12 8.25 5.36 2.58
C THR A 12 9.06 5.91 3.74
N SER A 13 9.17 7.24 3.88
CA SER A 13 10.06 7.86 4.86
C SER A 13 9.36 8.81 5.84
N SER A 14 8.04 8.98 5.75
CA SER A 14 7.33 9.84 6.70
C SER A 14 6.99 9.06 7.96
N PRO A 15 7.28 9.62 9.14
CA PRO A 15 6.89 8.97 10.37
C PRO A 15 5.36 8.96 10.50
N PRO A 16 4.81 7.93 11.15
CA PRO A 16 3.38 7.84 11.38
C PRO A 16 2.90 8.96 12.30
N LEU A 17 1.73 9.53 11.99
CA LEU A 17 1.08 10.54 12.84
C LEU A 17 0.46 9.91 14.10
N PHE A 18 0.09 8.63 14.02
CA PHE A 18 -0.51 7.89 15.11
C PHE A 18 0.52 6.98 15.78
N GLN A 19 0.28 6.66 17.05
CA GLN A 19 1.01 5.59 17.70
C GLN A 19 0.72 4.28 16.96
N LEU A 20 1.79 3.57 16.58
CA LEU A 20 1.69 2.27 15.91
C LEU A 20 1.29 1.19 16.92
N LEU A 21 -0.01 0.98 17.04
CA LEU A 21 -0.60 -0.16 17.73
C LEU A 21 -1.34 -1.00 16.68
N PRO A 22 -1.33 -2.34 16.78
CA PRO A 22 -2.11 -3.18 15.87
C PRO A 22 -3.56 -2.69 15.75
N PRO A 23 -4.12 -2.61 14.54
CA PRO A 23 -3.56 -3.08 13.25
C PRO A 23 -2.76 -2.04 12.45
N PHE A 24 -2.37 -0.90 13.02
CA PHE A 24 -1.61 0.12 12.29
C PHE A 24 -0.15 -0.29 12.10
N ALA A 25 0.33 -0.22 10.86
CA ALA A 25 1.71 -0.48 10.46
C ALA A 25 2.32 0.74 9.75
N THR A 26 3.66 0.78 9.69
CA THR A 26 4.42 1.77 8.93
C THR A 26 5.27 1.09 7.87
N LEU A 27 5.52 1.79 6.77
CA LEU A 27 6.48 1.39 5.75
C LEU A 27 7.90 1.86 6.07
N GLU A 28 8.06 2.79 7.03
CA GLU A 28 9.36 3.38 7.41
C GLU A 28 10.37 2.33 7.90
N ASP A 29 9.89 1.29 8.58
CA ASP A 29 10.74 0.21 9.11
C ASP A 29 11.18 -0.82 8.06
N LEU A 30 10.63 -0.73 6.84
CA LEU A 30 10.91 -1.69 5.77
C LEU A 30 12.11 -1.23 4.95
N SER A 31 13.00 -2.18 4.65
CA SER A 31 14.03 -1.95 3.63
C SER A 31 13.38 -2.01 2.25
N ILE A 32 13.05 -0.84 1.71
CA ILE A 32 12.35 -0.68 0.44
C ILE A 32 13.32 -0.08 -0.60
N LYS A 33 13.37 -0.69 -1.78
CA LYS A 33 14.16 -0.14 -2.89
C LYS A 33 13.50 1.14 -3.45
N PRO A 34 14.30 2.09 -3.97
CA PRO A 34 13.76 3.27 -4.64
C PRO A 34 12.84 2.89 -5.80
N LEU A 35 11.83 3.72 -6.06
CA LEU A 35 10.97 3.59 -7.22
C LEU A 35 11.80 3.74 -8.52
N GLY A 36 11.50 2.92 -9.53
CA GLY A 36 12.18 2.97 -10.82
C GLY A 36 12.10 4.34 -11.48
N GLU A 37 13.16 4.76 -12.17
CA GLU A 37 13.20 6.08 -12.82
C GLU A 37 12.18 6.23 -13.96
N SER A 38 11.79 5.11 -14.57
CA SER A 38 10.78 5.02 -15.64
C SER A 38 9.37 4.74 -15.13
N GLU A 39 9.14 4.73 -13.80
CA GLU A 39 7.81 4.50 -13.26
C GLU A 39 6.88 5.66 -13.61
N GLU A 40 5.76 5.33 -14.22
CA GLU A 40 4.71 6.27 -14.57
C GLU A 40 3.36 5.76 -14.07
N TYR A 41 2.57 6.64 -13.47
CA TYR A 41 1.22 6.32 -13.06
C TYR A 41 0.22 6.85 -14.09
N GLN A 42 -0.47 5.93 -14.78
CA GLN A 42 -1.48 6.24 -15.79
C GLN A 42 -2.91 5.91 -15.33
N GLY A 43 -3.09 5.60 -14.04
CA GLY A 43 -4.37 5.24 -13.45
C GLY A 43 -5.24 6.45 -13.09
N ASN A 44 -6.20 6.22 -12.20
CA ASN A 44 -7.15 7.25 -11.78
C ASN A 44 -6.43 8.38 -11.01
N PRO A 45 -6.55 9.66 -11.40
CA PRO A 45 -5.80 10.75 -10.78
C PRO A 45 -6.25 11.07 -9.35
N ARG A 46 -7.33 10.45 -8.86
CA ARG A 46 -7.74 10.58 -7.45
C ARG A 46 -6.62 10.05 -6.56
N LEU A 47 -6.21 10.90 -5.60
CA LEU A 47 -5.08 10.65 -4.72
C LEU A 47 -5.10 9.27 -4.03
N GLY A 48 -6.28 8.75 -3.67
CA GLY A 48 -6.40 7.42 -3.07
C GLY A 48 -5.81 6.31 -3.94
N PHE A 49 -6.10 6.30 -5.24
CA PHE A 49 -5.57 5.28 -6.16
C PHE A 49 -4.07 5.45 -6.40
N LEU A 50 -3.61 6.70 -6.50
CA LEU A 50 -2.19 7.01 -6.61
C LEU A 50 -1.42 6.55 -5.35
N TYR A 51 -1.98 6.81 -4.18
CA TYR A 51 -1.41 6.41 -2.90
C TYR A 51 -1.35 4.88 -2.78
N GLN A 52 -2.45 4.19 -3.09
CA GLN A 52 -2.48 2.72 -3.11
C GLN A 52 -1.45 2.14 -4.07
N HIS A 53 -1.36 2.63 -5.31
CA HIS A 53 -0.36 2.20 -6.29
C HIS A 53 1.07 2.31 -5.75
N LEU A 54 1.40 3.45 -5.13
CA LEU A 54 2.73 3.68 -4.59
C LEU A 54 3.02 2.82 -3.35
N CYS A 55 2.02 2.58 -2.49
CA CYS A 55 2.13 1.63 -1.37
C CYS A 55 2.37 0.21 -1.88
N THR A 56 1.62 -0.24 -2.90
CA THR A 56 1.86 -1.55 -3.54
C THR A 56 3.28 -1.62 -4.09
N ALA A 57 3.73 -0.60 -4.83
CA ALA A 57 5.08 -0.56 -5.37
C ALA A 57 6.15 -0.63 -4.26
N ALA A 58 5.92 0.03 -3.12
CA ALA A 58 6.81 -0.03 -1.97
C ALA A 58 6.88 -1.43 -1.36
N LEU A 59 5.72 -2.07 -1.16
CA LEU A 59 5.62 -3.42 -0.62
C LEU A 59 6.20 -4.48 -1.57
N ALA A 60 5.96 -4.35 -2.88
CA ALA A 60 6.54 -5.22 -3.90
C ALA A 60 8.07 -5.08 -4.00
N ASN A 61 8.61 -3.92 -3.65
CA ASN A 61 10.05 -3.65 -3.60
C ASN A 61 10.69 -3.98 -2.22
N SER A 62 9.90 -4.49 -1.26
CA SER A 62 10.37 -4.96 0.04
C SER A 62 10.80 -6.42 -0.04
N GLU A 63 11.76 -6.83 0.80
CA GLU A 63 12.10 -8.25 0.96
C GLU A 63 11.15 -8.99 1.92
N GLN A 64 10.41 -8.24 2.74
CA GLN A 64 9.57 -8.80 3.81
C GLN A 64 8.19 -9.25 3.32
N TYR A 65 7.64 -8.59 2.30
CA TYR A 65 6.29 -8.85 1.82
C TYR A 65 6.28 -9.33 0.37
N GLU A 66 5.29 -10.14 0.06
CA GLU A 66 4.92 -10.50 -1.30
C GLU A 66 3.45 -10.13 -1.51
N ILE A 67 3.15 -9.47 -2.63
CA ILE A 67 1.79 -9.16 -3.04
C ILE A 67 1.14 -10.44 -3.54
N VAL A 68 0.09 -10.91 -2.85
CA VAL A 68 -0.66 -12.11 -3.23
C VAL A 68 -1.85 -11.75 -4.10
N ALA A 69 -2.55 -10.66 -3.76
CA ALA A 69 -3.65 -10.14 -4.54
C ALA A 69 -3.89 -8.67 -4.25
N GLU A 70 -4.52 -7.98 -5.19
CA GLU A 70 -4.86 -6.56 -5.13
C GLU A 70 -6.33 -6.37 -5.55
N GLU A 71 -7.00 -5.37 -4.96
CA GLU A 71 -8.34 -4.91 -5.33
C GLU A 71 -9.40 -6.05 -5.43
N ILE A 72 -9.39 -6.99 -4.48
CA ILE A 72 -10.35 -8.11 -4.49
C ILE A 72 -11.74 -7.58 -4.13
N GLN A 73 -12.70 -7.73 -5.04
CA GLN A 73 -14.11 -7.48 -4.75
C GLN A 73 -14.72 -8.66 -4.01
N LEU A 74 -15.36 -8.37 -2.88
CA LEU A 74 -16.12 -9.34 -2.10
C LEU A 74 -17.58 -9.25 -2.50
N ASN A 75 -18.15 -10.36 -2.95
CA ASN A 75 -19.56 -10.47 -3.32
C ASN A 75 -20.25 -11.51 -2.43
N ASP A 76 -21.52 -11.26 -2.08
CA ASP A 76 -22.35 -12.25 -1.40
C ASP A 76 -22.82 -13.37 -2.36
N SER A 77 -23.60 -14.32 -1.82
CA SER A 77 -24.14 -15.44 -2.61
C SER A 77 -25.04 -15.01 -3.77
N ASP A 78 -25.63 -13.82 -3.69
CA ASP A 78 -26.51 -13.25 -4.70
C ASP A 78 -25.74 -12.39 -5.72
N GLY A 79 -24.40 -12.32 -5.59
CA GLY A 79 -23.50 -11.58 -6.46
C GLY A 79 -23.42 -10.08 -6.16
N LYS A 80 -23.98 -9.61 -5.05
CA LYS A 80 -23.90 -8.20 -4.65
C LYS A 80 -22.56 -7.92 -3.97
N THR A 81 -21.91 -6.84 -4.38
CA THR A 81 -20.67 -6.39 -3.74
C THR A 81 -20.94 -5.90 -2.32
N ILE A 82 -20.26 -6.51 -1.35
CA ILE A 82 -20.34 -6.23 0.08
C ILE A 82 -19.08 -5.51 0.60
N GLY A 83 -18.02 -5.45 -0.20
CA GLY A 83 -16.79 -4.77 0.13
C GLY A 83 -15.71 -5.00 -0.91
N ALA A 84 -14.56 -4.38 -0.69
CA ALA A 84 -13.34 -4.64 -1.42
C ALA A 84 -12.18 -4.76 -0.43
N ILE A 85 -11.16 -5.52 -0.81
CA ILE A 85 -9.89 -5.62 -0.10
C ILE A 85 -8.85 -4.94 -0.96
N ASP A 86 -8.11 -3.99 -0.40
CA ASP A 86 -7.04 -3.31 -1.14
C ASP A 86 -5.91 -4.29 -1.47
N LEU A 87 -5.39 -5.00 -0.46
CA LEU A 87 -4.23 -5.88 -0.59
C LEU A 87 -4.34 -7.14 0.27
N ILE A 88 -3.92 -8.28 -0.29
CA ILE A 88 -3.53 -9.47 0.46
C ILE A 88 -2.02 -9.65 0.31
N LEU A 89 -1.32 -9.70 1.44
CA LEU A 89 0.13 -9.83 1.50
C LEU A 89 0.54 -11.14 2.14
N LYS A 90 1.63 -11.74 1.67
CA LYS A 90 2.36 -12.78 2.42
C LYS A 90 3.52 -12.12 3.15
N ASN A 91 3.46 -12.11 4.48
CA ASN A 91 4.58 -11.72 5.32
C ASN A 91 5.55 -12.90 5.42
N ARG A 92 6.74 -12.74 4.84
CA ARG A 92 7.77 -13.78 4.76
C ARG A 92 8.47 -14.02 6.10
N THR A 93 8.49 -13.03 6.98
CA THR A 93 9.11 -13.13 8.32
C THR A 93 8.23 -13.92 9.28
N LEU A 94 6.92 -13.70 9.25
CA LEU A 94 5.95 -14.37 10.13
C LEU A 94 5.26 -15.58 9.47
N ASP A 95 5.53 -15.81 8.19
CA ASP A 95 4.89 -16.85 7.38
C ASP A 95 3.35 -16.79 7.37
N GLN A 96 2.77 -15.60 7.42
CA GLN A 96 1.32 -15.40 7.49
C GLN A 96 0.76 -14.58 6.32
N LEU A 97 -0.51 -14.81 6.01
CA LEU A 97 -1.27 -13.94 5.12
C LEU A 97 -1.88 -12.80 5.92
N GLU A 98 -1.76 -11.59 5.38
CA GLU A 98 -2.24 -10.36 6.00
C GLU A 98 -3.16 -9.63 5.04
N HIS A 99 -4.29 -9.16 5.57
CA HIS A 99 -5.19 -8.24 4.89
C HIS A 99 -4.77 -6.82 5.24
N TRP A 100 -4.39 -6.05 4.22
CA TRP A 100 -3.98 -4.66 4.35
C TRP A 100 -4.98 -3.74 3.65
N GLU A 101 -5.28 -2.64 4.32
CA GLU A 101 -6.07 -1.51 3.82
C GLU A 101 -5.17 -0.28 3.85
N VAL A 102 -5.17 0.51 2.78
CA VAL A 102 -4.30 1.70 2.67
C VAL A 102 -5.14 2.97 2.77
N ALA A 103 -4.75 3.84 3.69
CA ALA A 103 -5.44 5.11 3.90
C ALA A 103 -4.46 6.27 4.01
N ILE A 104 -4.77 7.36 3.32
CA ILE A 104 -4.12 8.67 3.49
C ILE A 104 -5.15 9.66 4.04
N LYS A 105 -4.80 10.36 5.12
CA LYS A 105 -5.66 11.36 5.78
C LYS A 105 -4.89 12.64 6.03
N PHE A 106 -5.58 13.77 5.84
CA PHE A 106 -5.05 15.10 6.11
C PHE A 106 -5.72 15.66 7.36
N TYR A 107 -4.91 16.19 8.27
CA TYR A 107 -5.38 16.93 9.45
C TYR A 107 -5.01 18.39 9.23
N LEU A 108 -5.98 19.29 9.38
CA LEU A 108 -5.82 20.74 9.29
C LEU A 108 -5.82 21.35 10.69
#